data_AF-A0A557SYK4-F1
#
_entry.id   AF-A0A557SYK4-F1
#
_cell.length_a   1.000
_cell.length_b   1.000
_cell.length_c   1.000
_cell.angle_alpha   90.00
_cell.angle_beta   90.00
_cell.angle_gamma   90.00
#
_symmetry.space_group_name_H-M   'P 1'
#
loop_
_entity.id
_entity.type
_entity.pdbx_description
1 polymer ?
#
loop_
_entity_poly.entity_id
_entity_poly.type
_entity_poly.pdbx_seq_one_letter_code
_entity_poly.pdbx_strand_id
1 'polypeptide(L)' 'MGTSADPSNKTSDNTCHLCGITFANKDEKEEHMKLEHSEHKQPSGVS' A
#
# COMPACT_ATOMS: atom_id res chain seq x y z
N MET A 1 20.93 24.20 -21.37
CA MET A 1 20.71 22.76 -21.68
C MET A 1 20.62 22.09 -20.32
N GLY A 2 19.56 21.44 -19.85
CA GLY A 2 18.40 20.80 -20.43
C GLY A 2 18.08 19.64 -19.48
N THR A 3 17.03 19.79 -18.67
CA THR A 3 16.26 18.79 -17.90
C THR A 3 16.93 17.46 -17.55
N SER A 4 17.24 17.22 -16.27
CA SER A 4 17.34 15.86 -15.73
C SER A 4 16.07 15.61 -14.92
N ALA A 5 15.18 14.83 -15.53
CA ALA A 5 13.95 14.37 -14.91
C ALA A 5 14.26 13.74 -13.56
N ASP A 6 13.70 14.31 -12.49
CA ASP A 6 13.46 13.57 -11.25
C ASP A 6 12.51 12.44 -11.64
N PRO A 7 12.95 11.17 -11.68
CA PRO A 7 12.06 10.07 -11.98
C PRO A 7 11.11 10.00 -10.79
N SER A 8 9.96 10.67 -10.96
CA SER A 8 8.79 10.62 -10.10
C SER A 8 8.83 9.36 -9.27
N ASN A 9 9.16 9.55 -8.00
CA ASN A 9 9.20 8.58 -6.92
C ASN A 9 7.85 7.85 -6.83
N LYS A 10 7.63 6.89 -7.73
CA LYS A 10 6.44 6.03 -7.88
C LYS A 10 6.64 4.68 -7.20
N THR A 11 7.56 4.61 -6.24
CA THR A 11 7.85 3.39 -5.48
C THR A 11 7.18 3.37 -4.11
N SER A 12 6.56 4.49 -3.70
CA SER A 12 5.93 4.62 -2.38
C SER A 12 4.58 3.88 -2.28
N ASP A 13 3.93 3.58 -3.39
CA ASP A 13 2.58 3.02 -3.40
C ASP A 13 2.51 1.56 -2.90
N ASN A 14 3.60 0.82 -3.05
CA ASN A 14 3.64 -0.61 -2.71
C ASN A 14 4.13 -0.89 -1.29
N THR A 15 4.23 0.11 -0.41
CA THR A 15 4.60 -0.10 0.99
C THR A 15 3.37 -0.19 1.89
N CYS A 16 3.35 -1.17 2.79
CA CYS A 16 2.36 -1.28 3.86
C CYS A 16 2.62 -0.20 4.92
N HIS A 17 1.63 0.64 5.20
CA HIS A 17 1.76 1.71 6.18
C HIS A 17 1.60 1.24 7.64
N LEU A 18 1.11 0.01 7.85
CA LEU A 18 0.91 -0.55 9.19
C LEU A 18 2.19 -1.20 9.73
N CYS A 19 2.94 -1.92 8.88
CA CYS A 19 4.17 -2.62 9.28
C CYS A 19 5.44 -2.16 8.55
N GLY A 20 5.33 -1.32 7.51
CA GLY A 20 6.47 -0.78 6.76
C GLY A 20 7.05 -1.72 5.70
N ILE A 21 6.41 -2.86 5.40
CA ILE A 21 6.89 -3.81 4.40
C ILE A 21 6.65 -3.25 2.99
N THR A 22 7.70 -3.23 2.16
CA THR A 22 7.62 -2.83 0.75
C THR A 22 7.45 -4.06 -0.14
N PHE A 23 6.44 -4.03 -1.00
CA PHE A 23 6.10 -5.10 -1.95
C PHE A 23 6.56 -4.75 -3.37
N ALA A 24 6.71 -5.76 -4.23
CA ALA A 24 7.10 -5.52 -5.61
C ALA A 24 5.95 -4.84 -6.37
N ASN A 25 4.72 -5.28 -6.12
CA ASN A 25 3.51 -4.79 -6.77
C ASN A 25 2.37 -4.50 -5.78
N LYS A 26 1.35 -3.81 -6.28
CA LYS A 26 0.16 -3.48 -5.48
C LYS A 26 -0.63 -4.73 -5.06
N ASP A 27 -0.75 -5.74 -5.92
CA ASP A 27 -1.50 -6.96 -5.63
C ASP A 27 -0.97 -7.69 -4.40
N GLU A 28 0.36 -7.80 -4.28
CA GLU A 28 1.01 -8.41 -3.12
C GLU A 28 0.74 -7.62 -1.84
N LYS A 29 0.77 -6.29 -1.92
CA LYS A 29 0.40 -5.41 -0.80
C LYS A 29 -1.06 -5.61 -0.41
N GLU A 30 -1.99 -5.71 -1.38
CA GLU A 30 -3.42 -5.90 -1.08
C GLU A 30 -3.69 -7.27 -0.44
N GLU A 31 -3.10 -8.34 -0.95
CA GLU A 31 -3.20 -9.67 -0.32
C GLU A 31 -2.57 -9.68 1.07
N HIS A 32 -1.40 -9.04 1.26
CA HIS A 32 -0.81 -8.84 2.58
C HIS A 32 -1.75 -8.09 3.52
N MET A 33 -2.33 -6.97 3.08
CA MET A 33 -3.29 -6.21 3.88
C MET A 33 -4.52 -7.04 4.22
N LYS A 34 -4.92 -7.97 3.36
CA LYS A 34 -6.09 -8.84 3.55
C LYS A 34 -5.81 -10.11 4.36
N LEU A 35 -4.55 -10.47 4.58
CA LEU A 35 -4.19 -11.66 5.36
C LEU A 35 -3.64 -11.26 6.73
N GLU A 36 -2.76 -10.25 6.76
CA GLU A 36 -2.06 -9.80 7.97
C GLU A 36 -2.78 -8.65 8.67
N HIS A 37 -3.46 -7.80 7.92
CA HIS A 37 -4.10 -6.58 8.41
C HIS A 37 -5.58 -6.50 8.06
N SER A 38 -6.19 -7.64 7.73
CA SER A 38 -7.61 -7.76 7.50
C SER A 38 -8.33 -7.58 8.82
N GLU A 39 -8.46 -6.32 9.22
CA GLU A 39 -9.39 -5.94 10.25
C GLU A 39 -10.76 -6.27 9.67
N HIS A 40 -11.39 -7.29 10.25
CA HIS A 40 -12.74 -7.67 9.94
C HIS A 40 -13.56 -6.38 9.84
N LYS A 41 -13.97 -6.03 8.62
CA LYS A 41 -14.98 -5.00 8.34
C LYS A 41 -16.29 -5.49 8.94
N GLN A 42 -16.36 -5.53 10.26
CA GLN A 42 -17.60 -5.47 10.98
C GLN A 42 -18.17 -4.09 10.61
N PRO A 43 -19.31 -4.02 9.91
CA PRO A 43 -19.94 -2.75 9.65
C PRO A 43 -20.24 -2.14 11.02
N SER A 44 -19.54 -1.06 11.36
CA SER A 44 -19.88 -0.29 12.55
C SER A 44 -21.31 0.20 12.38
N GLY A 45 -22.21 -0.34 13.20
CA GLY A 45 -23.50 0.23 13.51
C GLY A 45 -24.62 -0.06 12.51
N VAL A 46 -25.29 -1.20 12.67
CA VAL A 46 -26.75 -1.13 12.70
C VAL A 46 -27.10 -0.45 14.03
N SER A 47 -27.69 0.74 13.99
CA SER A 47 -28.60 1.34 14.97
C SER A 47 -28.98 2.73 14.51
#